data_AF-A0A814PHQ1-F1
#
_entry.id   AF-A0A814PHQ1-F1
#
_cell.length_a   1.000
_cell.length_b   1.000
_cell.length_c   1.000
_cell.angle_alpha   90.00
_cell.angle_beta   90.00
_cell.angle_gamma   90.00
#
_symmetry.space_group_name_H-M   'P 1'
#
loop_
_entity.id
_entity.type
_entity.pdbx_description
1 polymer ?
#
loop_
_entity_poly.entity_id
_entity_poly.type
_entity_poly.pdbx_seq_one_letter_code
_entity_poly.pdbx_strand_id
1 'polypeptide(L)'
;MLRTDATHIITGVSWGIYFVAVLQLPPDTTMVETIDITLENIKTSLFDDDNFEELTLNEPDEPQKFINMKVYSNIPTLARTTSLTDAYQKIRHFKVNDIEHRPINYDLRSIKEIYPQQTDPTNTVGIRCNDQVEQRFLELLSTIKYLYSSINDNISNVLREYFKAQLCDINIRLLAIKKKYEDERKRFVTLLLDWRQAYTGISQIEEALNDEQQNILIKNIDDLKQDQQDLKAKEQLINNLQKQEIQYWNAAGRDLNQFDYEQKVEQMLIRDDGLDRVLCSNDTLNKTESPIFNKLRDELLEQRKSNPNLRLTYADFSYCSFPVSNIIILPQNQMKNKEDTRKQSTSIQAIHPQICDTPASSSQDDIVNILLLGESGVGKSTFINAFVNYLTYNTLNQAELNKPVVLIPVSFMITVGDNFEEHMIQFGDADSTENEDFDHPGQSVTQRCKSYIFHLKHHNGKRLRIIDTPGFGDTRGLDRDDFNMQHILAYVNNLTHLNANRIHEMKPNQNIIELPVIYERIKIASNYPEVDEQMAAVKKGQENLMALN
;
A
#
# COMPACT_ATOMS: atom_id res chain seq x y z
N MET A 1 -6.72 -16.96 -45.11
CA MET A 1 -6.31 -15.55 -45.04
C MET A 1 -6.37 -15.15 -43.57
N LEU A 2 -5.22 -14.89 -42.95
CA LEU A 2 -5.18 -14.32 -41.60
C LEU A 2 -5.88 -12.95 -41.65
N ARG A 3 -7.05 -12.83 -41.03
CA ARG A 3 -7.63 -11.53 -40.71
C ARG A 3 -6.77 -10.97 -39.59
N THR A 4 -5.95 -9.97 -39.91
CA THR A 4 -5.24 -9.20 -38.89
C THR A 4 -5.92 -7.83 -38.83
N ASP A 5 -6.36 -7.40 -37.65
CA ASP A 5 -6.90 -6.05 -37.40
C ASP A 5 -5.79 -4.97 -37.40
N ALA A 6 -4.60 -5.31 -37.91
CA ALA A 6 -3.47 -4.42 -38.01
C ALA A 6 -3.72 -3.36 -39.09
N THR A 7 -3.39 -2.11 -38.78
CA THR A 7 -3.60 -0.96 -39.69
C THR A 7 -2.32 -0.53 -40.41
N HIS A 8 -1.17 -0.96 -39.89
CA HIS A 8 0.16 -0.63 -40.39
C HIS A 8 1.03 -1.88 -40.45
N ILE A 9 2.02 -1.86 -41.34
CA ILE A 9 3.13 -2.81 -41.37
C ILE A 9 4.43 -2.12 -40.97
N ILE A 10 5.32 -2.86 -40.32
CA ILE A 10 6.68 -2.40 -40.04
C ILE A 10 7.47 -2.48 -41.34
N THR A 11 7.97 -1.34 -41.81
CA THR A 11 8.84 -1.25 -43.00
C THR A 11 10.29 -0.97 -42.67
N GLY A 12 10.58 -0.54 -41.44
CA GLY A 12 11.92 -0.25 -40.95
C GLY A 12 11.98 -0.44 -39.44
N VAL A 13 13.16 -0.83 -38.95
CA VAL A 13 13.45 -0.94 -37.52
C VAL A 13 14.83 -0.35 -37.27
N SER A 14 14.89 0.68 -36.43
CA SER A 14 16.16 1.22 -35.94
C SER A 14 16.57 0.47 -34.69
N TRP A 15 17.77 -0.09 -34.71
CA TRP A 15 18.35 -0.83 -33.59
C TRP A 15 19.34 0.03 -32.82
N GLY A 16 19.37 -0.12 -31.50
CA GLY A 16 20.36 0.55 -30.67
C GLY A 16 20.12 0.37 -29.18
N ILE A 17 20.70 1.28 -28.41
CA ILE A 17 20.63 1.35 -26.96
C ILE A 17 19.70 2.50 -26.55
N TYR A 18 18.61 2.19 -25.87
CA TYR A 18 17.76 3.16 -25.18
C TYR A 18 17.94 3.00 -23.67
N PHE A 19 18.22 4.08 -22.96
CA PHE A 19 18.54 4.08 -21.54
C PHE A 19 18.04 5.35 -20.86
N VAL A 20 17.44 5.20 -19.69
CA VAL A 20 17.06 6.26 -18.77
C VAL A 20 17.47 5.84 -17.36
N ALA A 21 18.35 6.61 -16.73
CA ALA A 21 18.65 6.46 -15.30
C ALA A 21 17.88 7.49 -14.49
N VAL A 22 17.19 7.02 -13.46
CA VAL A 22 16.55 7.86 -12.44
C VAL A 22 17.41 7.80 -11.19
N LEU A 23 17.99 8.94 -10.82
CA LEU A 23 18.90 9.09 -9.69
C LEU A 23 18.17 9.74 -8.52
N GLN A 24 18.24 9.11 -7.34
CA GLN A 24 17.76 9.69 -6.10
C GLN A 24 18.90 10.41 -5.40
N LEU A 25 18.80 11.74 -5.33
CA LEU A 25 19.83 12.58 -4.71
C LEU A 25 19.68 12.62 -3.18
N PRO A 26 20.79 12.78 -2.43
CA PRO A 26 20.72 13.11 -1.02
C PRO A 26 20.01 14.45 -0.80
N PRO A 27 19.38 14.67 0.38
CA PRO A 27 18.72 15.94 0.70
C PRO A 27 19.70 17.12 0.85
N ASP A 28 21.00 16.83 0.99
CA ASP A 28 22.06 17.82 1.02
C ASP A 28 22.32 18.38 -0.39
N THR A 29 22.11 19.68 -0.56
CA THR A 29 22.27 20.37 -1.84
C THR A 29 23.72 20.74 -2.16
N THR A 30 24.67 20.52 -1.25
CA THR A 30 26.08 20.89 -1.45
C THR A 30 26.78 20.15 -2.59
N MET A 31 26.25 18.98 -2.99
CA MET A 31 26.86 18.11 -4.01
C MET A 31 26.23 18.23 -5.41
N VAL A 32 25.21 19.07 -5.59
CA VAL A 32 24.44 19.16 -6.85
C VAL A 32 25.32 19.55 -8.04
N GLU A 33 26.19 20.55 -7.88
CA GLU A 33 27.08 21.01 -8.95
C GLU A 33 28.08 19.92 -9.37
N THR A 34 28.67 19.20 -8.40
CA THR A 34 29.58 18.08 -8.65
C THR A 34 28.88 16.93 -9.39
N ILE A 35 27.63 16.66 -9.03
CA ILE A 35 26.79 15.65 -9.69
C ILE A 35 26.53 16.04 -11.15
N ASP A 36 26.12 17.28 -11.41
CA ASP A 36 25.84 17.76 -12.76
C ASP A 36 27.09 17.69 -13.66
N ILE A 37 28.25 18.10 -13.13
CA ILE A 37 29.54 17.97 -13.83
C ILE A 37 29.84 16.50 -14.16
N THR A 38 29.63 15.60 -13.19
CA THR A 38 29.87 14.16 -13.39
C THR A 38 28.97 13.59 -14.48
N LEU A 39 27.68 13.94 -14.48
CA LEU A 39 26.72 13.47 -15.47
C LEU A 39 27.02 14.03 -16.86
N GLU A 40 27.41 15.30 -16.99
CA GLU A 40 27.83 15.87 -18.27
C GLU A 40 29.13 15.24 -18.80
N ASN A 41 30.08 14.88 -17.92
CA ASN A 41 31.27 14.15 -18.32
C ASN A 41 30.94 12.75 -18.86
N ILE A 42 30.06 12.01 -18.16
CA ILE A 42 29.56 10.70 -18.63
C ILE A 42 28.87 10.84 -19.97
N LYS A 43 27.98 11.83 -20.11
CA LYS A 43 27.27 12.11 -21.36
C LYS A 43 28.25 12.41 -22.49
N THR A 44 29.17 13.33 -22.29
CA THR A 44 30.18 13.71 -23.30
C THR A 44 31.00 12.49 -23.73
N SER A 45 31.49 11.70 -22.78
CA SER A 45 32.26 10.48 -23.08
C SER A 45 31.42 9.41 -23.80
N LEU A 46 30.14 9.28 -23.49
CA LEU A 46 29.26 8.37 -24.21
C LEU A 46 28.91 8.85 -25.61
N PHE A 47 29.08 10.12 -25.97
CA PHE A 47 28.83 10.64 -27.32
C PHE A 47 30.08 10.84 -28.17
N ASP A 48 31.27 10.84 -27.56
CA ASP A 48 32.55 10.92 -28.28
C ASP A 48 32.98 9.51 -28.74
N ASP A 49 32.79 9.21 -30.03
CA ASP A 49 33.15 7.91 -30.61
C ASP A 49 34.66 7.77 -30.91
N ASP A 50 35.41 8.87 -30.89
CA ASP A 50 36.84 8.91 -31.29
C ASP A 50 37.81 8.80 -30.10
N ASN A 51 37.34 9.03 -28.87
CA ASN A 51 38.20 9.09 -27.69
C ASN A 51 37.88 7.95 -26.71
N PHE A 52 38.56 6.81 -26.92
CA PHE A 52 38.46 5.64 -26.06
C PHE A 52 39.20 5.79 -24.73
N GLU A 53 39.60 6.99 -24.31
CA GLU A 53 40.17 7.16 -22.97
C GLU A 53 39.19 6.58 -21.94
N GLU A 54 39.73 5.69 -21.11
CA GLU A 54 39.01 5.15 -19.98
C GLU A 54 38.65 6.37 -19.13
N LEU A 55 37.35 6.65 -18.94
CA LEU A 55 36.97 7.47 -17.80
C LEU A 55 37.48 6.68 -16.60
N THR A 56 38.70 6.97 -16.15
CA THR A 56 39.10 6.73 -14.77
C THR A 56 38.16 7.60 -13.97
N LEU A 57 36.98 7.05 -13.66
CA LEU A 57 36.18 7.45 -12.52
C LEU A 57 37.10 7.18 -11.32
N ASN A 58 38.05 8.09 -11.08
CA ASN A 58 39.01 8.03 -9.98
C ASN A 58 38.32 8.16 -8.62
N GLU A 59 36.99 8.19 -8.60
CA GLU A 59 36.14 7.94 -7.46
C GLU A 59 35.03 6.97 -7.91
N PRO A 60 35.25 5.64 -7.83
CA PRO A 60 34.18 4.69 -8.08
C PRO A 60 33.10 4.95 -7.04
N ASP A 61 31.94 5.41 -7.49
CA ASP A 61 30.72 5.55 -6.69
C ASP A 61 31.04 5.97 -5.25
N GLU A 62 31.48 7.22 -4.99
CA GLU A 62 31.45 7.69 -3.62
C GLU A 62 30.01 7.44 -3.12
N PRO A 63 29.81 6.56 -2.12
CA PRO A 63 28.47 6.14 -1.69
C PRO A 63 27.64 7.30 -1.10
N GLN A 64 28.19 8.52 -1.14
CA GLN A 64 27.62 9.78 -0.71
C GLN A 64 26.94 10.57 -1.84
N LYS A 65 27.18 10.28 -3.13
CA LYS A 65 26.65 11.11 -4.25
C LYS A 65 25.18 10.82 -4.60
N PHE A 66 24.72 9.58 -4.47
CA PHE A 66 23.34 9.18 -4.80
C PHE A 66 22.82 8.14 -3.80
N ILE A 67 21.58 8.30 -3.32
CA ILE A 67 20.91 7.35 -2.42
C ILE A 67 20.55 6.04 -3.15
N ASN A 68 20.09 6.17 -4.40
CA ASN A 68 19.60 5.06 -5.20
C ASN A 68 19.65 5.42 -6.69
N MET A 69 19.82 4.41 -7.55
CA MET A 69 19.65 4.54 -8.99
C MET A 69 18.69 3.46 -9.48
N LYS A 70 17.73 3.86 -10.32
CA LYS A 70 16.91 2.91 -11.08
C LYS A 70 17.08 3.14 -12.57
N VAL A 71 17.40 2.07 -13.29
CA VAL A 71 17.62 2.11 -14.73
C VAL A 71 16.45 1.50 -15.50
N TYR A 72 16.05 2.18 -16.56
CA TYR A 72 15.09 1.72 -17.55
C TYR A 72 15.80 1.64 -18.90
N SER A 73 15.77 0.48 -19.54
CA SER A 73 16.42 0.30 -20.83
C SER A 73 15.68 -0.72 -21.67
N ASN A 74 15.78 -0.58 -23.00
CA ASN A 74 15.35 -1.63 -23.94
C ASN A 74 16.25 -2.88 -23.86
N ILE A 75 17.45 -2.78 -23.27
CA ILE A 75 18.39 -3.88 -23.05
C ILE A 75 18.23 -4.44 -21.63
N PRO A 76 17.81 -5.71 -21.45
CA PRO A 76 17.53 -6.27 -20.12
C PRO A 76 18.74 -6.30 -19.16
N THR A 77 19.95 -6.53 -19.68
CA THR A 77 21.18 -6.54 -18.87
C THR A 77 21.57 -5.14 -18.39
N LEU A 78 21.23 -4.11 -19.17
CA LEU A 78 21.40 -2.70 -18.78
C LEU A 78 20.31 -2.27 -17.78
N ALA A 79 19.07 -2.74 -17.94
CA ALA A 79 17.98 -2.43 -17.00
C ALA A 79 18.21 -2.96 -15.57
N ARG A 80 19.14 -3.90 -15.38
CA ARG A 80 19.48 -4.49 -14.08
C ARG A 80 20.64 -3.77 -13.36
N THR A 81 21.22 -2.74 -13.97
CA THR A 81 22.35 -2.04 -13.36
C THR A 81 21.89 -1.15 -12.20
N THR A 82 22.70 -1.13 -11.14
CA THR A 82 22.45 -0.32 -9.93
C THR A 82 23.56 0.72 -9.68
N SER A 83 24.60 0.74 -10.52
CA SER A 83 25.69 1.71 -10.49
C SER A 83 25.80 2.44 -11.84
N LEU A 84 26.04 3.76 -11.80
CA LEU A 84 26.30 4.57 -13.00
C LEU A 84 27.56 4.10 -13.72
N THR A 85 28.56 3.64 -12.96
CA THR A 85 29.81 3.08 -13.50
C THR A 85 29.54 1.81 -14.30
N ASP A 86 28.79 0.86 -13.74
CA ASP A 86 28.40 -0.38 -14.43
C ASP A 86 27.52 -0.09 -15.67
N ALA A 87 26.58 0.85 -15.54
CA ALA A 87 25.75 1.28 -16.67
C ALA A 87 26.62 1.88 -17.80
N TYR A 88 27.56 2.78 -17.47
CA TYR A 88 28.49 3.39 -18.42
C TYR A 88 29.36 2.34 -19.13
N GLN A 89 29.97 1.42 -18.37
CA GLN A 89 30.82 0.36 -18.92
C GLN A 89 30.05 -0.57 -19.86
N LYS A 90 28.82 -0.96 -19.48
CA LYS A 90 27.95 -1.77 -20.33
C LYS A 90 27.54 -1.05 -21.61
N ILE A 91 27.17 0.22 -21.53
CA ILE A 91 26.84 1.02 -22.72
C ILE A 91 28.04 1.10 -23.67
N ARG A 92 29.26 1.32 -23.15
CA ARG A 92 30.48 1.29 -23.98
C ARG A 92 30.70 -0.06 -24.65
N HIS A 93 30.50 -1.16 -23.91
CA HIS A 93 30.60 -2.50 -24.47
C HIS A 93 29.58 -2.71 -25.60
N PHE A 94 28.32 -2.32 -25.40
CA PHE A 94 27.26 -2.45 -26.39
C PHE A 94 27.44 -1.53 -27.59
N LYS A 95 28.11 -0.38 -27.46
CA LYS A 95 28.45 0.47 -28.61
C LYS A 95 29.37 -0.24 -29.61
N VAL A 96 30.27 -1.08 -29.12
CA VAL A 96 31.20 -1.87 -29.95
C VAL A 96 30.56 -3.19 -30.40
N ASN A 97 29.61 -3.72 -29.63
CA ASN A 97 28.96 -5.01 -29.87
C ASN A 97 27.45 -4.84 -30.13
N ASP A 98 27.08 -4.82 -31.41
CA ASP A 98 25.72 -4.62 -31.90
C ASP A 98 24.75 -5.79 -31.61
N ILE A 99 25.26 -6.96 -31.20
CA ILE A 99 24.46 -8.14 -30.87
C ILE A 99 23.45 -7.87 -29.75
N GLU A 100 23.81 -6.99 -28.81
CA GLU A 100 22.97 -6.64 -27.67
C GLU A 100 22.00 -5.49 -27.97
N HIS A 101 22.09 -4.88 -29.15
CA HIS A 101 21.18 -3.81 -29.54
C HIS A 101 19.75 -4.35 -29.61
N ARG A 102 18.80 -3.48 -29.27
CA ARG A 102 17.37 -3.78 -29.33
C ARG A 102 16.67 -2.72 -30.16
N PRO A 103 15.49 -3.01 -30.72
CA PRO A 103 14.72 -2.01 -31.44
C PRO A 103 14.48 -0.77 -30.58
N ILE A 104 14.63 0.41 -31.16
CA ILE A 104 14.31 1.71 -30.55
C ILE A 104 13.13 2.34 -31.27
N ASN A 105 13.20 2.40 -32.60
CA ASN A 105 12.17 3.02 -33.44
C ASN A 105 11.67 2.03 -34.49
N TYR A 106 10.38 2.13 -34.81
CA TYR A 106 9.73 1.35 -35.86
C TYR A 106 9.17 2.32 -36.88
N ASP A 107 9.55 2.15 -38.15
CA ASP A 107 8.91 2.85 -39.25
C ASP A 107 7.67 2.06 -39.66
N LEU A 108 6.52 2.68 -39.47
CA LEU A 108 5.22 2.09 -39.78
C LEU A 108 4.69 2.68 -41.08
N ARG A 109 4.28 1.81 -42.00
CA ARG A 109 3.58 2.19 -43.22
C ARG A 109 2.15 1.70 -43.20
N SER A 110 1.21 2.58 -43.54
CA SER A 110 -0.21 2.24 -43.57
C SER A 110 -0.48 1.14 -44.59
N ILE A 111 -1.23 0.12 -44.19
CA ILE A 111 -1.65 -0.96 -45.10
C ILE A 111 -2.60 -0.41 -46.17
N LYS A 112 -3.41 0.59 -45.84
CA LYS A 112 -4.34 1.25 -46.77
C LYS A 112 -3.64 1.86 -47.98
N GLU A 113 -2.41 2.36 -47.83
CA GLU A 113 -1.62 2.87 -48.97
C GLU A 113 -1.23 1.76 -49.95
N ILE A 114 -1.07 0.53 -49.46
CA ILE A 114 -0.62 -0.64 -50.23
C ILE A 114 -1.84 -1.40 -50.78
N TYR A 115 -2.91 -1.48 -49.98
CA TYR A 115 -4.17 -2.15 -50.30
C TYR A 115 -5.36 -1.22 -50.04
N PRO A 116 -5.69 -0.32 -51.00
CA PRO A 116 -6.76 0.66 -50.82
C PRO A 116 -8.16 0.08 -50.61
N GLN A 117 -8.34 -1.22 -50.91
CA GLN A 117 -9.61 -1.93 -50.70
C GLN A 117 -9.84 -2.36 -49.24
N GLN A 118 -8.81 -2.30 -48.38
CA GLN A 118 -8.99 -2.40 -46.92
C GLN A 118 -9.38 -1.02 -46.37
N THR A 119 -10.60 -0.92 -45.85
CA THR A 119 -11.24 0.34 -45.49
C THR A 119 -11.34 0.56 -43.98
N ASP A 120 -10.55 -0.15 -43.17
CA ASP A 120 -10.67 0.01 -41.73
C ASP A 120 -10.33 1.46 -41.34
N PRO A 121 -11.27 2.18 -40.69
CA PRO A 121 -11.04 3.55 -40.30
C PRO A 121 -9.91 3.58 -39.26
N THR A 122 -9.02 4.56 -39.40
CA THR A 122 -7.93 4.84 -38.47
C THR A 122 -8.03 6.29 -38.07
N ASN A 123 -9.09 6.65 -37.34
CA ASN A 123 -9.25 8.04 -36.92
C ASN A 123 -8.10 8.41 -35.98
N THR A 124 -7.47 9.55 -36.26
CA THR A 124 -6.41 10.11 -35.41
C THR A 124 -7.04 11.04 -34.37
N VAL A 125 -6.50 11.07 -33.16
CA VAL A 125 -6.86 12.09 -32.17
C VAL A 125 -6.08 13.36 -32.49
N GLY A 126 -6.76 14.50 -32.54
CA GLY A 126 -6.10 15.79 -32.72
C GLY A 126 -5.23 16.16 -31.51
N ILE A 127 -4.10 16.84 -31.76
CA ILE A 127 -3.11 17.23 -30.74
C ILE A 127 -3.78 17.85 -29.50
N ARG A 128 -4.69 18.80 -29.70
CA ARG A 128 -5.39 19.48 -28.61
C ARG A 128 -6.14 18.51 -27.67
N CYS A 129 -6.90 17.57 -28.22
CA CYS A 129 -7.67 16.61 -27.43
C CYS A 129 -6.70 15.68 -26.66
N ASN A 130 -5.63 15.24 -27.33
CA ASN A 130 -4.59 14.42 -26.71
C ASN A 130 -3.95 15.13 -25.50
N ASP A 131 -3.52 16.39 -25.69
CA ASP A 131 -2.90 17.19 -24.62
C ASP A 131 -3.85 17.38 -23.43
N GLN A 132 -5.14 17.60 -23.69
CA GLN A 132 -6.15 17.75 -22.64
C GLN A 132 -6.35 16.46 -21.83
N VAL A 133 -6.40 15.30 -22.50
CA VAL A 133 -6.50 14.00 -21.83
C VAL A 133 -5.24 13.73 -21.02
N GLU A 134 -4.07 13.92 -21.62
CA GLU A 134 -2.78 13.69 -20.96
C GLU A 134 -2.63 14.57 -19.71
N GLN A 135 -2.81 15.89 -19.87
CA GLN A 135 -2.71 16.84 -18.76
C GLN A 135 -3.64 16.45 -17.62
N ARG A 136 -4.90 16.11 -17.92
CA ARG A 136 -5.89 15.74 -16.91
C ARG A 136 -5.46 14.50 -16.13
N PHE A 137 -5.03 13.43 -16.81
CA PHE A 137 -4.63 12.20 -16.13
C PHE A 137 -3.30 12.34 -15.36
N LEU A 138 -2.39 13.21 -15.82
CA LEU A 138 -1.16 13.54 -15.10
C LEU A 138 -1.44 14.34 -13.82
N GLU A 139 -2.32 15.33 -13.88
CA GLU A 139 -2.75 16.11 -12.71
C GLU A 139 -3.41 15.20 -11.65
N LEU A 140 -4.31 14.32 -12.07
CA LEU A 140 -4.94 13.34 -11.17
C LEU A 140 -3.91 12.39 -10.56
N LEU A 141 -3.02 11.81 -11.39
CA LEU A 141 -1.99 10.87 -10.92
C LEU A 141 -1.04 11.52 -9.91
N SER A 142 -0.60 12.74 -10.19
CA SER A 142 0.31 13.48 -9.30
C SER A 142 -0.34 13.75 -7.94
N THR A 143 -1.61 14.15 -7.93
CA THR A 143 -2.37 14.42 -6.71
C THR A 143 -2.58 13.14 -5.90
N ILE A 144 -2.95 12.03 -6.55
CA ILE A 144 -3.13 10.73 -5.89
C ILE A 144 -1.81 10.23 -5.28
N LYS A 145 -0.69 10.38 -5.99
CA LYS A 145 0.64 10.01 -5.46
C LYS A 145 1.04 10.86 -4.27
N TYR A 146 0.80 12.16 -4.32
CA TYR A 146 1.07 13.07 -3.21
C TYR A 146 0.25 12.69 -1.97
N LEU A 147 -1.05 12.44 -2.13
CA LEU A 147 -1.92 12.01 -1.04
C LEU A 147 -1.42 10.70 -0.42
N TYR A 148 -1.09 9.71 -1.25
CA TYR A 148 -0.55 8.44 -0.78
C TYR A 148 0.71 8.58 0.04
N SER A 149 1.71 9.33 -0.46
CA SER A 149 2.95 9.50 0.28
C SER A 149 2.75 10.32 1.57
N SER A 150 1.87 11.31 1.55
CA SER A 150 1.60 12.08 2.76
C SER A 150 0.84 11.30 3.84
N ILE A 151 0.00 10.34 3.46
CA ILE A 151 -0.82 9.56 4.41
C ILE A 151 -0.05 8.33 4.90
N ASN A 152 0.68 7.62 4.03
CA ASN A 152 1.32 6.36 4.38
C ASN A 152 2.78 6.52 4.81
N ASP A 153 3.54 7.39 4.14
CA ASP A 153 4.98 7.48 4.39
C ASP A 153 5.30 8.54 5.46
N ASN A 154 4.55 9.64 5.49
CA ASN A 154 4.91 10.85 6.23
C ASN A 154 3.94 11.21 7.37
N ILE A 155 3.22 10.23 7.91
CA ILE A 155 2.26 10.49 8.98
C ILE A 155 2.90 10.51 10.37
N SER A 156 2.63 11.57 11.12
CA SER A 156 3.20 11.81 12.44
C SER A 156 2.69 10.84 13.51
N ASN A 157 3.51 10.61 14.54
CA ASN A 157 3.12 9.77 15.68
C ASN A 157 1.92 10.36 16.45
N VAL A 158 1.80 11.68 16.51
CA VAL A 158 0.67 12.39 17.12
C VAL A 158 -0.64 12.00 16.44
N LEU A 159 -0.67 12.00 15.11
CA LEU A 159 -1.87 11.60 14.37
C LEU A 159 -2.19 10.11 14.55
N ARG A 160 -1.16 9.25 14.56
CA ARG A 160 -1.33 7.81 14.79
C ARG A 160 -1.91 7.50 16.18
N GLU A 161 -1.53 8.27 17.19
CA GLU A 161 -1.98 8.11 18.57
C GLU A 161 -3.45 8.51 18.73
N TYR A 162 -3.83 9.68 18.23
CA TYR A 162 -5.14 10.27 18.55
C TYR A 162 -6.23 10.08 17.49
N PHE A 163 -5.90 9.73 16.24
CA PHE A 163 -6.85 9.71 15.12
C PHE A 163 -6.83 8.42 14.31
N LYS A 164 -6.55 7.26 14.94
CA LYS A 164 -6.47 5.96 14.25
C LYS A 164 -7.68 5.65 13.36
N ALA A 165 -8.90 5.94 13.83
CA ALA A 165 -10.13 5.70 13.07
C ALA A 165 -10.22 6.58 11.81
N GLN A 166 -9.93 7.88 11.95
CA GLN A 166 -9.95 8.84 10.83
C GLN A 166 -8.87 8.48 9.79
N LEU A 167 -7.69 8.04 10.24
CA LEU A 167 -6.63 7.59 9.35
C LEU A 167 -6.98 6.30 8.61
N CYS A 168 -7.76 5.41 9.24
CA CYS A 168 -8.30 4.23 8.59
C CYS A 168 -9.28 4.62 7.47
N ASP A 169 -10.24 5.51 7.76
CA ASP A 169 -11.22 6.00 6.77
C ASP A 169 -10.54 6.67 5.57
N ILE A 170 -9.58 7.56 5.83
CA ILE A 170 -8.79 8.23 4.80
C ILE A 170 -8.06 7.22 3.90
N ASN A 171 -7.48 6.17 4.48
CA ASN A 171 -6.81 5.13 3.72
C ASN A 171 -7.78 4.31 2.84
N ILE A 172 -8.95 3.95 3.37
CA ILE A 172 -10.00 3.25 2.61
C ILE A 172 -10.45 4.11 1.42
N ARG A 173 -10.72 5.40 1.65
CA ARG A 173 -11.10 6.34 0.59
C ARG A 173 -9.99 6.54 -0.44
N LEU A 174 -8.74 6.58 -0.02
CA LEU A 174 -7.60 6.68 -0.93
C LEU A 174 -7.49 5.45 -1.86
N LEU A 175 -7.69 4.24 -1.33
CA LEU A 175 -7.72 3.02 -2.14
C LEU A 175 -8.89 3.03 -3.13
N ALA A 176 -10.07 3.49 -2.70
CA ALA A 176 -11.23 3.64 -3.58
C ALA A 176 -10.97 4.65 -4.71
N ILE A 177 -10.32 5.78 -4.43
CA ILE A 177 -9.90 6.77 -5.43
C ILE A 177 -8.93 6.15 -6.44
N LYS A 178 -7.92 5.41 -5.97
CA LYS A 178 -6.96 4.71 -6.85
C LYS A 178 -7.67 3.76 -7.80
N LYS A 179 -8.63 2.98 -7.29
CA LYS A 179 -9.44 2.07 -8.12
C LYS A 179 -10.23 2.83 -9.17
N LYS A 180 -10.96 3.88 -8.76
CA LYS A 180 -11.74 4.72 -9.69
C LYS A 180 -10.86 5.39 -10.76
N TYR A 181 -9.65 5.83 -10.40
CA TYR A 181 -8.70 6.38 -11.37
C TYR A 181 -8.29 5.35 -12.43
N GLU A 182 -8.02 4.10 -12.03
CA GLU A 182 -7.70 3.03 -12.97
C GLU A 182 -8.89 2.66 -13.86
N ASP A 183 -10.10 2.66 -13.30
CA ASP A 183 -11.34 2.41 -14.05
C ASP A 183 -11.59 3.53 -15.08
N GLU A 184 -11.39 4.80 -14.70
CA GLU A 184 -11.45 5.94 -15.63
C GLU A 184 -10.37 5.85 -16.71
N ARG A 185 -9.14 5.43 -16.38
CA ARG A 185 -8.09 5.23 -17.39
C ARG A 185 -8.51 4.17 -18.40
N LYS A 186 -9.07 3.04 -17.94
CA LYS A 186 -9.59 1.98 -18.83
C LYS A 186 -10.72 2.49 -19.71
N ARG A 187 -11.65 3.26 -19.14
CA ARG A 187 -12.76 3.88 -19.88
C ARG A 187 -12.25 4.78 -21.01
N PHE A 188 -11.25 5.63 -20.75
CA PHE A 188 -10.65 6.48 -21.79
C PHE A 188 -9.91 5.68 -22.86
N VAL A 189 -9.27 4.56 -22.49
CA VAL A 189 -8.69 3.63 -23.47
C VAL A 189 -9.78 3.05 -24.39
N THR A 190 -10.93 2.64 -23.83
CA THR A 190 -12.07 2.16 -24.63
C THR A 190 -12.60 3.24 -25.57
N LEU A 191 -12.84 4.46 -25.07
CA LEU A 191 -13.32 5.57 -25.90
C LEU A 191 -12.34 5.89 -27.05
N LEU A 192 -11.03 5.79 -26.79
CA LEU A 192 -10.00 5.98 -27.80
C LEU A 192 -10.02 4.87 -28.87
N LEU A 193 -10.23 3.63 -28.47
CA LEU A 193 -10.35 2.50 -29.40
C LEU A 193 -11.61 2.62 -30.27
N ASP A 194 -12.74 2.97 -29.65
CA ASP A 194 -14.01 3.20 -30.36
C ASP A 194 -13.90 4.35 -31.36
N TRP A 195 -13.23 5.45 -30.97
CA TRP A 195 -12.94 6.57 -31.87
C TRP A 195 -12.12 6.11 -33.06
N ARG A 196 -11.03 5.36 -32.81
CA ARG A 196 -10.14 4.85 -33.87
C ARG A 196 -10.90 3.99 -34.87
N GLN A 197 -11.82 3.14 -34.39
CA GLN A 197 -12.66 2.26 -35.20
C GLN A 197 -13.91 2.97 -35.80
N ALA A 198 -14.02 4.29 -35.62
CA ALA A 198 -15.16 5.11 -36.06
C ALA A 198 -16.53 4.65 -35.52
N TYR A 199 -16.55 4.00 -34.36
CA TYR A 199 -17.78 3.64 -33.65
C TYR A 199 -18.37 4.84 -32.90
N THR A 200 -17.52 5.78 -32.48
CA THR A 200 -17.91 6.97 -31.74
C THR A 200 -17.32 8.23 -32.37
N GLY A 201 -17.82 9.39 -31.94
CA GLY A 201 -17.27 10.70 -32.33
C GLY A 201 -16.24 11.21 -31.31
N ILE A 202 -15.27 12.01 -31.77
CA ILE A 202 -14.24 12.63 -30.92
C ILE A 202 -14.84 13.47 -29.79
N SER A 203 -16.02 14.05 -30.00
CA SER A 203 -16.74 14.82 -28.98
C SER A 203 -17.06 14.00 -27.74
N GLN A 204 -17.22 12.68 -27.85
CA GLN A 204 -17.45 11.83 -26.67
C GLN A 204 -16.23 11.74 -25.76
N ILE A 205 -15.01 11.79 -26.32
CA ILE A 205 -13.77 11.86 -25.54
C ILE A 205 -13.67 13.22 -24.84
N GLU A 206 -13.99 14.30 -25.57
CA GLU A 206 -13.98 15.67 -25.03
C GLU A 206 -15.03 15.89 -23.93
N GLU A 207 -16.24 15.33 -24.11
CA GLU A 207 -17.33 15.35 -23.14
C GLU A 207 -16.99 14.52 -21.90
N ALA A 208 -16.37 13.34 -22.07
CA ALA A 208 -15.94 12.49 -20.97
C ALA A 208 -14.93 13.18 -20.04
N LEU A 209 -14.20 14.20 -20.51
CA LEU A 209 -13.28 14.97 -19.68
C LEU A 209 -13.97 15.88 -18.66
N ASN A 210 -15.29 16.08 -18.73
CA ASN A 210 -16.02 16.93 -17.79
C ASN A 210 -17.36 16.32 -17.39
N ASP A 211 -17.51 15.01 -17.57
CA ASP A 211 -18.75 14.33 -17.26
C ASP A 211 -18.91 14.02 -15.76
N GLU A 212 -20.04 13.44 -15.40
CA GLU A 212 -20.36 13.13 -14.02
C GLU A 212 -19.33 12.17 -13.37
N GLN A 213 -18.87 11.14 -14.08
CA GLN A 213 -17.96 10.14 -13.52
C GLN A 213 -16.60 10.77 -13.18
N GLN A 214 -16.06 11.58 -14.09
CA GLN A 214 -14.79 12.24 -13.88
C GLN A 214 -14.89 13.34 -12.81
N ASN A 215 -15.99 14.11 -12.79
CA ASN A 215 -16.24 15.10 -11.74
C ASN A 215 -16.39 14.47 -10.35
N ILE A 216 -17.01 13.29 -10.26
CA ILE A 216 -17.08 12.53 -9.00
C ILE A 216 -15.68 12.11 -8.54
N LEU A 217 -14.82 11.63 -9.43
CA LEU A 217 -13.44 11.28 -9.08
C LEU A 217 -12.68 12.49 -8.54
N ILE A 218 -12.76 13.63 -9.24
CA ILE A 218 -12.10 14.88 -8.83
C ILE A 218 -12.60 15.33 -7.47
N LYS A 219 -13.93 15.37 -7.28
CA LYS A 219 -14.52 15.73 -6.00
C LYS A 219 -14.02 14.84 -4.87
N ASN A 220 -13.97 13.52 -5.06
CA ASN A 220 -13.47 12.61 -4.04
C ASN A 220 -12.00 12.88 -3.68
N ILE A 221 -11.19 13.24 -4.68
CA ILE A 221 -9.78 13.62 -4.48
C ILE A 221 -9.68 14.92 -3.70
N ASP A 222 -10.47 15.93 -4.06
CA ASP A 222 -10.49 17.24 -3.39
C ASP A 222 -10.97 17.13 -1.94
N ASP A 223 -12.04 16.36 -1.70
CA ASP A 223 -12.56 16.08 -0.36
C ASP A 223 -11.47 15.39 0.49
N LEU A 224 -10.78 14.38 -0.05
CA LEU A 224 -9.71 13.68 0.69
C LEU A 224 -8.50 14.58 0.96
N LYS A 225 -8.18 15.47 0.01
CA LYS A 225 -7.13 16.48 0.17
C LYS A 225 -7.48 17.47 1.27
N GLN A 226 -8.75 17.86 1.38
CA GLN A 226 -9.23 18.72 2.45
C GLN A 226 -9.12 18.03 3.81
N ASP A 227 -9.55 16.77 3.93
CA ASP A 227 -9.44 15.99 5.17
C ASP A 227 -7.99 15.86 5.65
N GLN A 228 -7.07 15.63 4.71
CA GLN A 228 -5.63 15.59 4.99
C GLN A 228 -5.12 16.94 5.52
N GLN A 229 -5.59 18.06 4.98
CA GLN A 229 -5.20 19.39 5.46
C GLN A 229 -5.76 19.68 6.86
N ASP A 230 -7.01 19.30 7.13
CA ASP A 230 -7.62 19.46 8.45
C ASP A 230 -6.89 18.62 9.51
N LEU A 231 -6.48 17.38 9.19
CA LEU A 231 -5.63 16.60 10.09
C LEU A 231 -4.27 17.22 10.35
N LYS A 232 -3.62 17.80 9.33
CA LYS A 232 -2.35 18.54 9.52
C LYS A 232 -2.54 19.75 10.43
N ALA A 233 -3.66 20.47 10.31
CA ALA A 233 -3.97 21.59 11.20
C ALA A 233 -4.18 21.10 12.66
N LYS A 234 -4.84 19.96 12.85
CA LYS A 234 -4.97 19.33 14.19
C LYS A 234 -3.64 18.92 14.77
N GLU A 235 -2.76 18.32 13.98
CA GLU A 235 -1.40 18.00 14.43
C GLU A 235 -0.67 19.23 14.95
N GLN A 236 -0.75 20.36 14.23
CA GLN A 236 -0.14 21.62 14.66
C GLN A 236 -0.74 22.13 15.97
N LEU A 237 -2.07 22.05 16.12
CA LEU A 237 -2.76 22.41 17.36
C LEU A 237 -2.26 21.56 18.54
N ILE A 238 -2.20 20.24 18.38
CA ILE A 238 -1.76 19.30 19.44
C ILE A 238 -0.31 19.58 19.83
N ASN A 239 0.58 19.74 18.85
CA ASN A 239 1.98 20.06 19.10
C ASN A 239 2.13 21.38 19.87
N ASN A 240 1.31 22.39 19.58
CA ASN A 240 1.31 23.65 20.30
C ASN A 240 0.79 23.52 21.74
N LEU A 241 -0.26 22.72 21.96
CA LEU A 241 -0.79 22.42 23.29
C LEU A 241 0.24 21.66 24.14
N GLN A 242 0.90 20.65 23.57
CA GLN A 242 1.92 19.85 24.26
C GLN A 242 3.15 20.69 24.65
N LYS A 243 3.59 21.64 23.81
CA LYS A 243 4.65 22.61 24.16
C LYS A 243 4.29 23.48 25.36
N GLN A 244 3.00 23.67 25.61
CA GLN A 244 2.48 24.40 26.77
C GLN A 244 2.12 23.47 27.93
N GLU A 245 2.49 22.18 27.85
CA GLU A 245 2.16 21.15 28.84
C GLU A 245 0.64 21.04 29.08
N ILE A 246 -0.16 21.24 28.03
CA ILE A 246 -1.61 20.98 28.04
C ILE A 246 -1.83 19.61 27.41
N GLN A 247 -2.47 18.70 28.13
CA GLN A 247 -2.79 17.37 27.63
C GLN A 247 -3.88 17.44 26.56
N TYR A 248 -3.71 16.75 25.44
CA TYR A 248 -4.72 16.66 24.39
C TYR A 248 -5.54 15.39 24.54
N TRP A 249 -6.87 15.49 24.49
CA TRP A 249 -7.81 14.37 24.48
C TRP A 249 -8.78 14.46 23.30
N ASN A 250 -8.89 13.38 22.54
CA ASN A 250 -9.94 13.19 21.55
C ASN A 250 -11.19 12.62 22.24
N ALA A 251 -12.28 13.38 22.29
CA ALA A 251 -13.53 12.98 22.95
C ALA A 251 -14.31 11.90 22.19
N ALA A 252 -13.96 11.61 20.93
CA ALA A 252 -14.58 10.55 20.15
C ALA A 252 -14.30 9.14 20.70
N GLY A 253 -13.18 8.95 21.41
CA GLY A 253 -12.82 7.68 22.05
C GLY A 253 -13.59 7.40 23.35
N ARG A 254 -14.71 8.09 23.58
CA ARG A 254 -15.52 8.00 24.81
C ARG A 254 -16.96 7.72 24.42
N ASP A 255 -17.65 6.88 25.19
CA ASP A 255 -19.08 6.52 25.00
C ASP A 255 -20.04 7.69 25.32
N LEU A 256 -19.82 8.82 24.66
CA LEU A 256 -20.69 9.98 24.67
C LEU A 256 -21.59 9.95 23.43
N ASN A 257 -22.89 9.99 23.66
CA ASN A 257 -23.91 10.09 22.63
C ASN A 257 -24.54 11.49 22.60
N GLN A 258 -25.23 11.83 21.52
CA GLN A 258 -25.89 13.12 21.32
C GLN A 258 -26.96 13.50 22.37
N PHE A 259 -27.47 12.53 23.14
CA PHE A 259 -28.51 12.71 24.16
C PHE A 259 -27.95 12.75 25.59
N ASP A 260 -26.63 12.62 25.74
CA ASP A 260 -26.01 12.80 27.05
C ASP A 260 -26.14 14.26 27.53
N TYR A 261 -25.86 14.49 28.81
CA TYR A 261 -26.01 15.79 29.45
C TYR A 261 -24.65 16.29 29.96
N GLU A 262 -24.49 17.61 30.07
CA GLU A 262 -23.21 18.27 30.41
C GLU A 262 -22.57 17.72 31.70
N GLN A 263 -23.39 17.38 32.70
CA GLN A 263 -22.91 16.80 33.95
C GLN A 263 -22.23 15.43 33.77
N LYS A 264 -22.67 14.61 32.80
CA LYS A 264 -22.02 13.34 32.46
C LYS A 264 -20.65 13.61 31.80
N VAL A 265 -20.56 14.64 30.96
CA VAL A 265 -19.29 15.06 30.34
C VAL A 265 -18.30 15.54 31.40
N GLU A 266 -18.75 16.35 32.36
CA GLU A 266 -17.94 16.81 33.49
C GLU A 266 -17.45 15.65 34.36
N GLN A 267 -18.33 14.73 34.77
CA GLN A 267 -17.97 13.54 35.54
C GLN A 267 -16.99 12.61 34.81
N MET A 268 -17.01 12.61 33.49
CA MET A 268 -16.11 11.79 32.67
C MET A 268 -14.73 12.42 32.50
N LEU A 269 -14.68 13.75 32.37
CA LEU A 269 -13.46 14.48 32.05
C LEU A 269 -12.70 14.98 33.29
N ILE A 270 -13.40 15.21 34.39
CA ILE A 270 -12.84 15.69 35.66
C ILE A 270 -12.69 14.53 36.64
N ARG A 271 -11.47 14.34 37.18
CA ARG A 271 -11.20 13.36 38.24
C ARG A 271 -11.08 14.02 39.60
N ASP A 272 -10.57 15.23 39.62
CA ASP A 272 -10.39 16.05 40.82
C ASP A 272 -10.74 17.50 40.49
N ASP A 273 -11.88 17.98 40.99
CA ASP A 273 -12.37 19.35 40.75
C ASP A 273 -11.32 20.41 41.16
N GLY A 274 -10.48 20.13 42.16
CA GLY A 274 -9.44 21.04 42.64
C GLY A 274 -8.19 21.10 41.76
N LEU A 275 -7.92 20.05 41.00
CA LEU A 275 -6.68 19.91 40.23
C LEU A 275 -6.89 19.86 38.71
N ASP A 276 -8.08 19.53 38.23
CA ASP A 276 -8.35 19.39 36.80
C ASP A 276 -8.99 20.65 36.22
N ARG A 277 -8.47 21.07 35.06
CA ARG A 277 -9.15 22.02 34.17
C ARG A 277 -9.21 21.45 32.77
N VAL A 278 -10.41 21.39 32.21
CA VAL A 278 -10.62 20.86 30.86
C VAL A 278 -11.23 21.93 29.98
N LEU A 279 -10.48 22.38 28.97
CA LEU A 279 -10.96 23.26 27.92
C LEU A 279 -11.61 22.41 26.83
N CYS A 280 -12.93 22.50 26.67
CA CYS A 280 -13.69 21.75 25.68
C CYS A 280 -13.99 22.63 24.47
N SER A 281 -13.70 22.13 23.26
CA SER A 281 -13.99 22.80 22.00
C SER A 281 -14.10 21.79 20.86
N ASN A 282 -14.34 22.27 19.64
CA ASN A 282 -14.27 21.50 18.40
C ASN A 282 -13.63 22.37 17.30
N ASP A 283 -13.36 21.79 16.13
CA ASP A 283 -12.70 22.48 15.01
C ASP A 283 -13.46 23.71 14.54
N THR A 284 -14.79 23.62 14.46
CA THR A 284 -15.64 24.74 14.03
C THR A 284 -15.45 25.92 14.99
N LEU A 285 -15.59 25.69 16.28
CA LEU A 285 -15.41 26.70 17.32
C LEU A 285 -13.98 27.24 17.36
N ASN A 286 -12.97 26.39 17.20
CA ASN A 286 -11.58 26.85 17.13
C ASN A 286 -11.35 27.81 15.94
N LYS A 287 -12.03 27.56 14.81
CA LYS A 287 -11.96 28.40 13.61
C LYS A 287 -12.78 29.69 13.77
N THR A 288 -14.02 29.62 14.26
CA THR A 288 -14.94 30.77 14.34
C THR A 288 -14.73 31.64 15.58
N GLU A 289 -14.25 31.05 16.69
CA GLU A 289 -14.12 31.68 18.00
C GLU A 289 -12.66 31.66 18.51
N SER A 290 -11.69 31.68 17.60
CA SER A 290 -10.25 31.68 17.94
C SER A 290 -9.85 32.71 19.02
N PRO A 291 -10.38 33.95 19.05
CA PRO A 291 -10.09 34.90 20.14
C PRO A 291 -10.55 34.41 21.51
N ILE A 292 -11.72 33.76 21.59
CA ILE A 292 -12.27 33.20 22.83
C ILE A 292 -11.43 32.01 23.28
N PHE A 293 -11.10 31.10 22.35
CA PHE A 293 -10.20 29.98 22.62
C PHE A 293 -8.87 30.43 23.23
N ASN A 294 -8.20 31.40 22.59
CA ASN A 294 -6.92 31.91 23.05
C ASN A 294 -7.04 32.57 24.43
N LYS A 295 -8.06 33.39 24.65
CA LYS A 295 -8.31 34.04 25.95
C LYS A 295 -8.47 33.01 27.07
N LEU A 296 -9.35 32.02 26.88
CA LEU A 296 -9.63 31.00 27.90
C LEU A 296 -8.41 30.11 28.16
N ARG A 297 -7.65 29.76 27.12
CA ARG A 297 -6.38 29.04 27.26
C ARG A 297 -5.36 29.84 28.09
N ASP A 298 -5.21 31.13 27.81
CA ASP A 298 -4.25 31.98 28.51
C ASP A 298 -4.65 32.16 29.98
N GLU A 299 -5.95 32.28 30.28
CA GLU A 299 -6.48 32.28 31.66
C GLU A 299 -6.12 30.99 32.41
N LEU A 300 -6.22 29.82 31.77
CA LEU A 300 -5.85 28.53 32.37
C LEU A 300 -4.34 28.43 32.64
N LEU A 301 -3.51 28.96 31.74
CA LEU A 301 -2.06 29.00 31.92
C LEU A 301 -1.67 29.91 33.09
N GLU A 302 -2.33 31.06 33.27
CA GLU A 302 -2.15 31.93 34.44
C GLU A 302 -2.59 31.25 35.74
N GLN A 303 -3.70 30.50 35.72
CA GLN A 303 -4.12 29.71 36.89
C GLN A 303 -3.06 28.67 37.29
N ARG A 304 -2.43 28.01 36.31
CA ARG A 304 -1.36 27.03 36.58
C ARG A 304 -0.11 27.68 37.18
N LYS A 305 0.20 28.94 36.84
CA LYS A 305 1.29 29.68 37.53
C LYS A 305 1.02 29.85 39.03
N SER A 306 -0.24 29.98 39.40
CA SER A 306 -0.67 30.11 40.80
C SER A 306 -0.83 28.76 41.51
N ASN A 307 -1.12 27.68 40.76
CA ASN A 307 -1.21 26.31 41.25
C ASN A 307 -0.43 25.35 40.34
N PRO A 308 0.85 25.06 40.63
CA PRO A 308 1.69 24.21 39.78
C PRO A 308 1.19 22.77 39.61
N ASN A 309 0.33 22.29 40.52
CA ASN A 309 -0.25 20.95 40.45
C ASN A 309 -1.50 20.88 39.55
N LEU A 310 -1.91 22.01 38.97
CA LEU A 310 -3.08 22.08 38.10
C LEU A 310 -2.81 21.35 36.78
N ARG A 311 -3.63 20.35 36.49
CA ARG A 311 -3.60 19.55 35.26
C ARG A 311 -4.52 20.22 34.24
N LEU A 312 -3.93 20.64 33.12
CA LEU A 312 -4.65 21.27 32.02
C LEU A 312 -4.87 20.25 30.92
N THR A 313 -6.12 20.10 30.49
CA THR A 313 -6.50 19.23 29.37
C THR A 313 -7.28 20.02 28.35
N TYR A 314 -7.04 19.76 27.08
CA TYR A 314 -7.89 20.18 25.97
C TYR A 314 -8.67 18.96 25.48
N ALA A 315 -10.00 19.04 25.54
CA ALA A 315 -10.89 18.00 25.05
C ALA A 315 -11.48 18.43 23.69
N ASP A 316 -11.12 17.69 22.65
CA ASP A 316 -11.58 17.89 21.28
C ASP A 316 -12.84 17.07 20.99
N PHE A 317 -13.94 17.77 20.70
CA PHE A 317 -15.24 17.18 20.35
C PHE A 317 -15.51 17.11 18.85
N SER A 318 -14.53 17.41 17.98
CA SER A 318 -14.72 17.46 16.52
C SER A 318 -15.24 16.17 15.89
N TYR A 319 -14.89 15.03 16.48
CA TYR A 319 -15.35 13.71 16.04
C TYR A 319 -16.28 13.03 17.06
N CYS A 320 -16.73 13.77 18.07
CA CYS A 320 -17.64 13.26 19.09
C CYS A 320 -19.09 13.51 18.65
N SER A 321 -19.98 12.56 18.93
CA SER A 321 -21.41 12.73 18.63
C SER A 321 -22.11 13.71 19.59
N PHE A 322 -21.50 13.99 20.75
CA PHE A 322 -22.01 14.98 21.70
C PHE A 322 -21.78 16.40 21.17
N PRO A 323 -22.84 17.22 21.01
CA PRO A 323 -22.71 18.56 20.45
C PRO A 323 -22.11 19.52 21.47
N VAL A 324 -21.02 20.19 21.09
CA VAL A 324 -20.46 21.33 21.82
C VAL A 324 -20.74 22.60 21.04
N SER A 325 -21.59 23.46 21.59
CA SER A 325 -22.05 24.70 20.95
C SER A 325 -21.23 25.93 21.31
N ASN A 326 -20.47 25.88 22.41
CA ASN A 326 -19.61 26.97 22.88
C ASN A 326 -18.30 26.39 23.44
N ILE A 327 -17.23 27.17 23.42
CA ILE A 327 -15.99 26.82 24.12
C ILE A 327 -16.22 26.94 25.64
N ILE A 328 -16.02 25.86 26.38
CA ILE A 328 -16.28 25.80 27.83
C ILE A 328 -15.07 25.30 28.62
N ILE A 329 -14.97 25.72 29.88
CA ILE A 329 -13.99 25.20 30.84
C ILE A 329 -14.74 24.39 31.90
N LEU A 330 -14.25 23.18 32.18
CA LEU A 330 -14.70 22.32 33.26
C LEU A 330 -13.65 22.28 34.40
N PRO A 331 -14.06 22.15 35.68
CA PRO A 331 -15.45 22.14 36.15
C PRO A 331 -16.09 23.54 36.11
N GLN A 332 -17.39 23.63 35.77
CA GLN A 332 -18.05 24.94 35.56
C GLN A 332 -18.22 25.74 36.87
N ASN A 333 -18.21 25.06 38.01
CA ASN A 333 -18.54 25.64 39.31
C ASN A 333 -17.44 26.53 39.91
N GLN A 334 -16.19 26.48 39.41
CA GLN A 334 -15.08 27.25 40.00
C GLN A 334 -14.91 28.66 39.42
N MET A 335 -15.49 28.97 38.26
CA MET A 335 -15.51 30.33 37.72
C MET A 335 -16.56 31.23 38.40
N LYS A 336 -17.49 30.65 39.17
CA LYS A 336 -18.51 31.39 39.95
C LYS A 336 -18.08 31.76 41.37
N ASN A 337 -16.98 31.20 41.89
CA ASN A 337 -16.61 31.36 43.29
C ASN A 337 -15.34 32.20 43.48
N LYS A 338 -15.50 33.53 43.30
CA LYS A 338 -14.65 34.52 43.99
C LYS A 338 -15.25 35.00 45.32
N GLU A 339 -16.40 34.50 45.75
CA GLU A 339 -17.06 34.98 46.98
C GLU A 339 -17.12 34.01 48.16
N ASP A 340 -17.10 32.68 48.00
CA ASP A 340 -17.31 31.81 49.17
C ASP A 340 -16.10 30.95 49.55
N THR A 341 -15.37 31.51 50.51
CA THR A 341 -14.34 30.88 51.33
C THR A 341 -14.95 29.81 52.25
N ARG A 342 -14.21 28.70 52.43
CA ARG A 342 -14.05 27.86 53.65
C ARG A 342 -14.67 26.45 53.67
N LYS A 343 -13.80 25.52 54.12
CA LYS A 343 -14.03 24.17 54.71
C LYS A 343 -14.27 23.08 53.67
N GLN A 344 -13.66 21.89 53.71
CA GLN A 344 -12.90 21.11 54.69
C GLN A 344 -12.15 20.03 53.87
N SER A 345 -10.82 19.92 53.96
CA SER A 345 -10.12 18.75 54.54
C SER A 345 -10.92 17.43 54.63
N THR A 346 -10.46 16.37 53.94
CA THR A 346 -9.95 15.14 54.60
C THR A 346 -9.33 14.14 53.60
N SER A 347 -8.27 13.51 54.09
CA SER A 347 -7.37 12.49 53.54
C SER A 347 -7.97 11.08 53.46
N ILE A 348 -7.43 10.22 52.57
CA ILE A 348 -7.12 8.76 52.74
C ILE A 348 -6.26 8.36 51.50
N GLN A 349 -4.94 8.17 51.64
CA GLN A 349 -4.19 6.93 51.90
C GLN A 349 -4.24 5.85 50.80
N ALA A 350 -3.04 5.52 50.33
CA ALA A 350 -2.68 4.57 49.28
C ALA A 350 -2.69 3.11 49.75
N ILE A 351 -2.96 2.17 48.83
CA ILE A 351 -2.62 0.75 48.96
C ILE A 351 -2.16 0.21 47.60
N HIS A 352 -0.91 -0.28 47.56
CA HIS A 352 -0.39 -1.27 46.62
C HIS A 352 -0.34 -2.62 47.36
N PRO A 353 -0.43 -3.80 46.70
CA PRO A 353 0.80 -4.58 46.46
C PRO A 353 0.83 -5.56 45.25
N GLN A 354 2.07 -5.84 44.80
CA GLN A 354 2.72 -7.11 44.33
C GLN A 354 2.05 -7.99 43.25
N ILE A 355 2.66 -8.32 42.08
CA ILE A 355 3.86 -9.13 41.72
C ILE A 355 3.84 -10.58 42.22
N CYS A 356 3.88 -11.52 41.25
CA CYS A 356 4.41 -12.91 41.21
C CYS A 356 3.60 -13.69 40.14
N ASP A 357 4.08 -14.65 39.35
CA ASP A 357 5.38 -15.26 39.08
C ASP A 357 5.27 -16.00 37.73
N THR A 358 6.40 -16.23 37.08
CA THR A 358 6.56 -17.16 35.95
C THR A 358 6.68 -18.61 36.44
N PRO A 359 6.34 -19.60 35.59
CA PRO A 359 7.02 -20.88 35.64
C PRO A 359 7.66 -21.29 34.30
N ALA A 360 8.97 -21.51 34.39
CA ALA A 360 9.81 -22.57 33.85
C ALA A 360 9.43 -23.34 32.55
N SER A 361 10.36 -23.22 31.60
CA SER A 361 10.88 -24.18 30.61
C SER A 361 10.33 -25.62 30.57
N SER A 362 9.96 -26.04 29.36
CA SER A 362 10.18 -27.42 28.87
C SER A 362 10.57 -27.41 27.39
N SER A 363 11.46 -28.32 27.02
CA SER A 363 12.14 -28.56 25.73
C SER A 363 11.44 -28.00 24.47
N GLN A 364 12.00 -26.93 23.90
CA GLN A 364 11.58 -26.37 22.61
C GLN A 364 11.95 -27.33 21.48
N ASP A 365 10.96 -28.06 20.98
CA ASP A 365 11.04 -28.69 19.67
C ASP A 365 11.27 -27.63 18.59
N ASP A 366 12.20 -27.91 17.68
CA ASP A 366 12.66 -27.07 16.58
C ASP A 366 11.57 -26.90 15.48
N ILE A 367 10.46 -26.23 15.83
CA ILE A 367 9.31 -25.97 14.94
C ILE A 367 9.33 -24.52 14.43
N VAL A 368 9.38 -24.35 13.11
CA VAL A 368 9.28 -23.04 12.46
C VAL A 368 7.81 -22.70 12.25
N ASN A 369 7.32 -21.59 12.81
CA ASN A 369 5.95 -21.11 12.67
C ASN A 369 5.88 -19.98 11.63
N ILE A 370 5.12 -20.19 10.55
CA ILE A 370 4.84 -19.22 9.49
C ILE A 370 3.35 -18.89 9.51
N LEU A 371 3.02 -17.60 9.65
CA LEU A 371 1.66 -17.10 9.55
C LEU A 371 1.39 -16.55 8.14
N LEU A 372 0.32 -17.00 7.50
CA LEU A 372 -0.14 -16.46 6.22
C LEU A 372 -1.15 -15.35 6.47
N LEU A 373 -0.88 -14.12 6.04
CA LEU A 373 -1.78 -12.97 6.16
C LEU A 373 -1.97 -12.32 4.79
N GLY A 374 -3.21 -12.22 4.32
CA GLY A 374 -3.50 -11.60 3.03
C GLY A 374 -5.00 -11.43 2.78
N GLU A 375 -5.37 -10.61 1.80
CA GLU A 375 -6.77 -10.32 1.44
C GLU A 375 -7.60 -11.59 1.20
N SER A 376 -8.91 -11.46 1.34
CA SER A 376 -9.86 -12.50 0.91
C SER A 376 -9.68 -12.79 -0.58
N GLY A 377 -9.55 -14.08 -0.94
CA GLY A 377 -9.33 -14.50 -2.34
C GLY A 377 -7.89 -14.43 -2.86
N VAL A 378 -6.91 -14.04 -2.04
CA VAL A 378 -5.49 -13.93 -2.46
C VAL A 378 -4.76 -15.28 -2.63
N GLY A 379 -5.42 -16.41 -2.39
CA GLY A 379 -4.83 -17.75 -2.62
C GLY A 379 -3.98 -18.35 -1.49
N LYS A 380 -4.18 -17.96 -0.23
CA LYS A 380 -3.47 -18.52 0.94
C LYS A 380 -3.59 -20.05 1.04
N SER A 381 -4.81 -20.57 0.99
CA SER A 381 -5.08 -22.01 1.05
C SER A 381 -4.58 -22.73 -0.21
N THR A 382 -4.64 -22.08 -1.37
CA THR A 382 -4.05 -22.57 -2.63
C THR A 382 -2.54 -22.73 -2.51
N PHE A 383 -1.85 -21.79 -1.86
CA PHE A 383 -0.41 -21.90 -1.58
C PHE A 383 -0.10 -23.12 -0.71
N ILE A 384 -0.89 -23.40 0.33
CA ILE A 384 -0.67 -24.57 1.19
C ILE A 384 -0.83 -25.86 0.39
N ASN A 385 -1.85 -25.96 -0.47
CA ASN A 385 -2.02 -27.11 -1.37
C ASN A 385 -0.84 -27.26 -2.33
N ALA A 386 -0.38 -26.16 -2.94
CA ALA A 386 0.79 -26.18 -3.82
C ALA A 386 2.06 -26.65 -3.09
N PHE A 387 2.27 -26.16 -1.87
CA PHE A 387 3.40 -26.53 -1.02
C PHE A 387 3.40 -28.04 -0.69
N VAL A 388 2.24 -28.63 -0.44
CA VAL A 388 2.12 -30.08 -0.18
C VAL A 388 2.48 -30.91 -1.41
N ASN A 389 1.99 -30.50 -2.58
CA ASN A 389 2.31 -31.19 -3.83
C ASN A 389 3.81 -31.11 -4.14
N TYR A 390 4.44 -29.96 -3.87
CA TYR A 390 5.89 -29.80 -3.96
C TYR A 390 6.65 -30.74 -3.02
N LEU A 391 6.19 -30.92 -1.78
CA LEU A 391 6.82 -31.85 -0.84
C LEU A 391 6.55 -33.33 -1.17
N THR A 392 5.53 -33.62 -1.97
CA THR A 392 5.08 -34.99 -2.28
C THR A 392 5.78 -35.54 -3.53
N TYR A 393 5.95 -34.71 -4.57
CA TYR A 393 6.48 -35.13 -5.86
C TYR A 393 7.89 -34.59 -6.09
N ASN A 394 8.81 -35.46 -6.51
CA ASN A 394 10.21 -35.08 -6.71
C ASN A 394 10.45 -34.30 -8.01
N THR A 395 9.53 -34.40 -8.99
CA THR A 395 9.63 -33.70 -10.28
C THR A 395 8.26 -33.21 -10.74
N LEU A 396 8.26 -32.17 -11.59
CA LEU A 396 7.04 -31.63 -12.18
C LEU A 396 6.30 -32.67 -13.03
N ASN A 397 7.02 -33.43 -13.87
CA ASN A 397 6.43 -34.52 -14.66
C ASN A 397 5.73 -35.57 -13.76
N GLN A 398 6.27 -35.85 -12.57
CA GLN A 398 5.60 -36.71 -11.61
C GLN A 398 4.33 -36.06 -11.05
N ALA A 399 4.36 -34.77 -10.75
CA ALA A 399 3.17 -34.04 -10.28
C ALA A 399 2.07 -33.98 -11.35
N GLU A 400 2.41 -33.80 -12.63
CA GLU A 400 1.46 -33.75 -13.75
C GLU A 400 0.80 -35.10 -14.04
N LEU A 401 1.56 -36.20 -13.91
CA LEU A 401 1.06 -37.55 -14.19
C LEU A 401 0.26 -38.16 -13.02
N ASN A 402 0.29 -37.55 -11.84
CA ASN A 402 -0.38 -38.04 -10.64
C ASN A 402 -1.49 -37.10 -10.19
N LYS A 403 -2.41 -37.60 -9.35
CA LYS A 403 -3.49 -36.76 -8.80
C LYS A 403 -2.92 -35.75 -7.79
N PRO A 404 -3.29 -34.46 -7.87
CA PRO A 404 -2.88 -33.49 -6.87
C PRO A 404 -3.34 -33.88 -5.47
N VAL A 405 -2.47 -33.70 -4.48
CA VAL A 405 -2.83 -33.79 -3.06
C VAL A 405 -3.52 -32.49 -2.67
N VAL A 406 -4.78 -32.58 -2.27
CA VAL A 406 -5.58 -31.41 -1.85
C VAL A 406 -5.84 -31.53 -0.35
N LEU A 407 -5.18 -30.69 0.45
CA LEU A 407 -5.39 -30.63 1.91
C LEU A 407 -6.57 -29.75 2.30
N ILE A 408 -6.81 -28.70 1.51
CA ILE A 408 -7.84 -27.69 1.76
C ILE A 408 -8.66 -27.59 0.47
N PRO A 409 -9.98 -27.78 0.49
CA PRO A 409 -10.79 -27.50 -0.69
C PRO A 409 -10.57 -26.05 -1.15
N VAL A 410 -10.48 -25.82 -2.46
CA VAL A 410 -10.31 -24.48 -3.03
C VAL A 410 -11.25 -24.29 -4.22
N SER A 411 -11.83 -23.10 -4.33
CA SER A 411 -12.64 -22.68 -5.47
C SER A 411 -12.24 -21.27 -5.87
N PHE A 412 -11.91 -21.05 -7.14
CA PHE A 412 -11.59 -19.72 -7.67
C PHE A 412 -11.91 -19.62 -9.15
N MET A 413 -12.21 -18.40 -9.61
CA MET A 413 -12.47 -18.14 -11.03
C MET A 413 -11.17 -17.83 -11.77
N ILE A 414 -11.00 -18.39 -12.95
CA ILE A 414 -9.95 -18.05 -13.90
C ILE A 414 -10.59 -17.51 -15.17
N THR A 415 -9.92 -16.57 -15.84
CA THR A 415 -10.34 -16.06 -17.14
C THR A 415 -9.44 -16.67 -18.22
N VAL A 416 -10.03 -17.31 -19.24
CA VAL A 416 -9.29 -18.03 -20.27
C VAL A 416 -9.59 -17.47 -21.66
N GLY A 417 -8.56 -17.38 -22.49
CA GLY A 417 -8.66 -16.96 -23.89
C GLY A 417 -8.88 -15.46 -24.09
N ASP A 418 -8.81 -15.04 -25.36
CA ASP A 418 -8.92 -13.62 -25.77
C ASP A 418 -10.35 -13.06 -25.62
N ASN A 419 -11.34 -13.94 -25.39
CA ASN A 419 -12.75 -13.59 -25.21
C ASN A 419 -13.13 -13.32 -23.73
N PHE A 420 -12.17 -13.41 -22.81
CA PHE A 420 -12.39 -13.23 -21.38
C PHE A 420 -13.41 -14.19 -20.76
N GLU A 421 -13.41 -15.47 -21.16
CA GLU A 421 -14.34 -16.46 -20.61
C GLU A 421 -13.97 -16.86 -19.19
N GLU A 422 -14.88 -16.63 -18.24
CA GLU A 422 -14.68 -16.99 -16.83
C GLU A 422 -15.06 -18.45 -16.56
N HIS A 423 -14.11 -19.19 -15.98
CA HIS A 423 -14.27 -20.58 -15.57
C HIS A 423 -14.07 -20.71 -14.06
N MET A 424 -15.01 -21.33 -13.36
CA MET A 424 -14.85 -21.66 -11.95
C MET A 424 -14.08 -22.97 -11.82
N ILE A 425 -12.94 -22.91 -11.16
CA ILE A 425 -12.08 -24.07 -10.89
C ILE A 425 -12.29 -24.48 -9.44
N GLN A 426 -12.65 -25.75 -9.22
CA GLN A 426 -12.86 -26.34 -7.90
C GLN A 426 -11.98 -27.58 -7.71
N PHE A 427 -11.26 -27.62 -6.59
CA PHE A 427 -10.45 -28.77 -6.19
C PHE A 427 -10.76 -29.18 -4.74
N GLY A 428 -10.88 -30.48 -4.51
CA GLY A 428 -11.26 -31.03 -3.20
C GLY A 428 -12.78 -31.10 -3.01
N ASP A 429 -13.20 -31.72 -1.91
CA ASP A 429 -14.62 -31.89 -1.57
C ASP A 429 -15.07 -30.73 -0.66
N ALA A 430 -15.79 -29.76 -1.23
CA ALA A 430 -16.23 -28.56 -0.51
C ALA A 430 -17.21 -28.87 0.63
N ASP A 431 -17.97 -29.96 0.55
CA ASP A 431 -18.94 -30.36 1.57
C ASP A 431 -18.29 -31.02 2.80
N SER A 432 -16.99 -31.31 2.72
CA SER A 432 -16.25 -32.06 3.75
C SER A 432 -15.65 -31.18 4.87
N THR A 433 -15.71 -29.85 4.74
CA THR A 433 -15.02 -28.94 5.69
C THR A 433 -15.91 -27.80 6.19
N GLU A 434 -16.25 -27.81 7.49
CA GLU A 434 -17.01 -26.74 8.16
C GLU A 434 -16.25 -25.39 8.28
N ASN A 435 -14.97 -25.34 7.87
CA ASN A 435 -14.12 -24.14 8.03
C ASN A 435 -13.99 -23.30 6.74
N GLU A 436 -14.43 -23.83 5.60
CA GLU A 436 -14.34 -23.12 4.31
C GLU A 436 -15.74 -22.79 3.80
N ASP A 437 -15.96 -21.53 3.44
CA ASP A 437 -17.22 -21.01 2.93
C ASP A 437 -17.02 -20.50 1.49
N PHE A 438 -17.59 -21.23 0.52
CA PHE A 438 -17.46 -20.94 -0.91
C PHE A 438 -18.69 -20.26 -1.50
N ASP A 439 -19.79 -20.15 -0.74
CA ASP A 439 -21.10 -19.72 -1.25
C ASP A 439 -21.18 -18.21 -1.46
N HIS A 440 -20.19 -17.47 -0.98
CA HIS A 440 -20.22 -16.02 -0.89
C HIS A 440 -18.98 -15.36 -1.51
N PRO A 441 -19.03 -15.03 -2.81
CA PRO A 441 -17.94 -14.36 -3.51
C PRO A 441 -17.48 -13.07 -2.79
N GLY A 442 -16.17 -12.94 -2.60
CA GLY A 442 -15.54 -11.81 -1.92
C GLY A 442 -15.54 -11.87 -0.38
N GLN A 443 -16.22 -12.84 0.24
CA GLN A 443 -16.00 -13.13 1.66
C GLN A 443 -14.69 -13.91 1.82
N SER A 444 -14.09 -13.85 3.02
CA SER A 444 -13.01 -14.78 3.35
C SER A 444 -13.57 -16.19 3.23
N VAL A 445 -12.91 -17.07 2.47
CA VAL A 445 -13.28 -18.48 2.36
C VAL A 445 -12.95 -19.20 3.65
N THR A 446 -11.73 -19.05 4.14
CA THR A 446 -11.29 -19.59 5.44
C THR A 446 -11.94 -18.82 6.58
N GLN A 447 -12.70 -19.51 7.45
CA GLN A 447 -13.46 -18.86 8.54
C GLN A 447 -12.68 -18.79 9.86
N ARG A 448 -11.76 -19.73 10.13
CA ARG A 448 -10.93 -19.74 11.36
C ARG A 448 -9.50 -20.13 11.06
N CYS A 449 -8.58 -19.67 11.89
CA CYS A 449 -7.16 -20.02 11.78
C CYS A 449 -6.92 -21.52 11.97
N LYS A 450 -6.09 -22.11 11.11
CA LYS A 450 -5.75 -23.53 11.15
C LYS A 450 -4.28 -23.76 10.86
N SER A 451 -3.65 -24.63 11.64
CA SER A 451 -2.24 -24.98 11.50
C SER A 451 -2.05 -26.28 10.72
N TYR A 452 -1.12 -26.26 9.78
CA TYR A 452 -0.67 -27.42 9.00
C TYR A 452 0.81 -27.66 9.31
N ILE A 453 1.15 -28.86 9.81
CA ILE A 453 2.51 -29.20 10.23
C ILE A 453 3.14 -30.15 9.22
N PHE A 454 4.24 -29.71 8.61
CA PHE A 454 5.04 -30.45 7.63
C PHE A 454 6.35 -30.93 8.26
N HIS A 455 6.70 -32.19 8.00
CA HIS A 455 7.96 -32.77 8.44
C HIS A 455 8.97 -32.69 7.29
N LEU A 456 10.00 -31.85 7.43
CA LEU A 456 10.98 -31.61 6.37
C LEU A 456 12.06 -32.71 6.41
N LYS A 457 11.88 -33.74 5.59
CA LYS A 457 12.74 -34.95 5.57
C LYS A 457 14.24 -34.66 5.35
N HIS A 458 14.59 -33.55 4.70
CA HIS A 458 15.98 -33.19 4.36
C HIS A 458 16.65 -32.19 5.32
N HIS A 459 15.96 -31.72 6.37
CA HIS A 459 16.49 -30.71 7.32
C HIS A 459 16.47 -31.22 8.77
N ASN A 460 17.24 -32.27 9.08
CA ASN A 460 17.46 -32.79 10.44
C ASN A 460 16.17 -33.02 11.27
N GLY A 461 15.04 -33.35 10.63
CA GLY A 461 13.77 -33.58 11.33
C GLY A 461 13.04 -32.32 11.81
N LYS A 462 13.43 -31.12 11.35
CA LYS A 462 12.70 -29.87 11.66
C LYS A 462 11.25 -29.94 11.18
N ARG A 463 10.37 -29.34 11.97
CA ARG A 463 8.93 -29.24 11.67
C ARG A 463 8.61 -27.83 11.20
N LEU A 464 7.80 -27.71 10.16
CA LEU A 464 7.29 -26.44 9.67
C LEU A 464 5.79 -26.36 9.94
N ARG A 465 5.34 -25.38 10.71
CA ARG A 465 3.94 -25.06 10.92
C ARG A 465 3.56 -23.87 10.04
N ILE A 466 2.69 -24.10 9.06
CA ILE A 466 2.06 -23.03 8.29
C ILE A 466 0.66 -22.80 8.88
N ILE A 467 0.36 -21.55 9.23
CA ILE A 467 -0.90 -21.14 9.83
C ILE A 467 -1.69 -20.41 8.76
N ASP A 468 -2.75 -21.06 8.29
CA ASP A 468 -3.75 -20.44 7.42
C ASP A 468 -4.68 -19.57 8.25
N THR A 469 -5.06 -18.41 7.72
CA THR A 469 -5.92 -17.45 8.42
C THR A 469 -7.08 -17.00 7.55
N PRO A 470 -8.16 -16.50 8.15
CA PRO A 470 -9.13 -15.69 7.43
C PRO A 470 -8.45 -14.53 6.71
N GLY A 471 -8.98 -14.17 5.55
CA GLY A 471 -8.61 -12.96 4.83
C GLY A 471 -9.20 -11.69 5.45
N PHE A 472 -8.64 -10.56 5.06
CA PHE A 472 -9.20 -9.22 5.31
C PHE A 472 -9.71 -8.61 4.00
N GLY A 473 -10.54 -7.57 4.09
CA GLY A 473 -11.30 -7.07 2.95
C GLY A 473 -12.53 -7.94 2.67
N ASP A 474 -13.13 -8.52 3.72
CA ASP A 474 -14.34 -9.35 3.63
C ASP A 474 -15.56 -8.50 3.22
N THR A 475 -16.34 -8.96 2.24
CA THR A 475 -17.53 -8.24 1.76
C THR A 475 -18.65 -8.10 2.82
N ARG A 476 -18.55 -8.80 3.96
CA ARG A 476 -19.42 -8.59 5.14
C ARG A 476 -19.12 -7.31 5.91
N GLY A 477 -18.03 -6.62 5.58
CA GLY A 477 -17.67 -5.31 6.16
C GLY A 477 -16.65 -5.39 7.29
N LEU A 478 -16.29 -4.20 7.80
CA LEU A 478 -15.16 -4.01 8.71
C LEU A 478 -15.30 -4.74 10.06
N ASP A 479 -16.53 -4.87 10.58
CA ASP A 479 -16.79 -5.62 11.82
C ASP A 479 -16.35 -7.09 11.70
N ARG A 480 -16.47 -7.66 10.50
CA ARG A 480 -16.00 -9.03 10.23
C ARG A 480 -14.48 -9.10 10.14
N ASP A 481 -13.84 -8.09 9.56
CA ASP A 481 -12.38 -7.99 9.52
C ASP A 481 -11.78 -7.81 10.92
N ASP A 482 -12.41 -7.01 11.79
CA ASP A 482 -12.02 -6.87 13.19
C ASP A 482 -12.17 -8.19 13.95
N PHE A 483 -13.27 -8.93 13.72
CA PHE A 483 -13.48 -10.27 14.27
C PHE A 483 -12.39 -11.24 13.79
N ASN A 484 -12.09 -11.25 12.49
CA ASN A 484 -11.03 -12.07 11.90
C ASN A 484 -9.66 -11.73 12.52
N MET A 485 -9.36 -10.45 12.71
CA MET A 485 -8.11 -9.98 13.33
C MET A 485 -8.00 -10.40 14.79
N GLN A 486 -9.07 -10.26 15.57
CA GLN A 486 -9.11 -10.73 16.96
C GLN A 486 -8.89 -12.24 17.04
N HIS A 487 -9.49 -13.01 16.13
CA HIS A 487 -9.27 -14.45 16.03
C HIS A 487 -7.83 -14.82 15.69
N ILE A 488 -7.20 -14.11 14.76
CA ILE A 488 -5.79 -14.30 14.39
C ILE A 488 -4.88 -13.99 15.59
N LEU A 489 -5.08 -12.85 16.25
CA LEU A 489 -4.29 -12.47 17.42
C LEU A 489 -4.45 -13.45 18.58
N ALA A 490 -5.68 -13.89 18.86
CA ALA A 490 -5.95 -14.92 19.87
C ALA A 490 -5.25 -16.24 19.53
N TYR A 491 -5.21 -16.62 18.24
CA TYR A 491 -4.52 -17.82 17.79
C TYR A 491 -3.00 -17.72 17.94
N VAL A 492 -2.42 -16.59 17.53
CA VAL A 492 -0.97 -16.33 17.61
C VAL A 492 -0.49 -16.25 19.05
N ASN A 493 -1.29 -15.69 19.97
CA ASN A 493 -0.97 -15.62 21.40
C ASN A 493 -0.81 -17.00 22.07
N ASN A 494 -1.36 -18.07 21.46
CA ASN A 494 -1.21 -19.44 21.95
C ASN A 494 0.06 -20.13 21.39
N LEU A 495 0.88 -19.44 20.60
CA LEU A 495 2.14 -19.96 20.05
C LEU A 495 3.33 -19.52 20.91
N THR A 496 4.33 -20.39 21.06
CA THR A 496 5.54 -20.08 21.84
C THR A 496 6.44 -19.04 21.17
N HIS A 497 6.41 -18.98 19.84
CA HIS A 497 7.15 -18.02 19.03
C HIS A 497 6.59 -18.02 17.59
N LEU A 498 6.90 -16.96 16.85
CA LEU A 498 6.57 -16.83 15.43
C LEU A 498 7.83 -16.46 14.65
N ASN A 499 8.14 -17.19 13.58
CA ASN A 499 9.41 -17.05 12.86
C ASN A 499 9.28 -16.17 11.61
N ALA A 500 8.12 -16.19 10.94
CA ALA A 500 7.87 -15.38 9.75
C ALA A 500 6.40 -14.92 9.68
N ASN A 501 6.21 -13.70 9.19
CA ASN A 501 4.98 -12.91 9.35
C ASN A 501 4.39 -12.38 8.02
N ARG A 502 4.67 -13.02 6.86
CA ARG A 502 4.28 -12.38 5.57
C ARG A 502 4.10 -13.33 4.38
N ILE A 503 2.93 -13.24 3.72
CA ILE A 503 2.77 -13.23 2.25
C ILE A 503 1.60 -12.30 1.90
N HIS A 504 1.85 -11.16 1.26
CA HIS A 504 0.81 -10.35 0.62
C HIS A 504 1.02 -10.38 -0.89
N GLU A 505 -0.08 -10.52 -1.63
CA GLU A 505 -0.27 -10.45 -3.08
C GLU A 505 0.05 -11.73 -3.91
N MET A 506 -0.94 -12.59 -4.06
CA MET A 506 -1.18 -13.32 -5.31
C MET A 506 -2.56 -12.91 -5.81
N LYS A 507 -2.62 -12.01 -6.80
CA LYS A 507 -3.88 -11.81 -7.52
C LYS A 507 -4.07 -13.02 -8.44
N PRO A 508 -5.27 -13.63 -8.50
CA PRO A 508 -5.50 -14.81 -9.32
C PRO A 508 -5.16 -14.61 -10.81
N ASN A 509 -5.12 -13.36 -11.28
CA ASN A 509 -4.89 -12.98 -12.68
C ASN A 509 -3.58 -12.19 -12.92
N GLN A 510 -2.67 -12.09 -11.95
CA GLN A 510 -1.31 -11.59 -12.21
C GLN A 510 -0.34 -12.76 -12.07
N ASN A 511 0.35 -13.05 -13.19
CA ASN A 511 1.51 -13.91 -13.34
C ASN A 511 2.00 -14.56 -12.04
N ILE A 512 1.87 -15.89 -11.97
CA ILE A 512 2.44 -16.80 -10.97
C ILE A 512 3.99 -16.81 -11.08
N ILE A 513 4.61 -15.63 -11.00
CA ILE A 513 6.05 -15.35 -11.16
C ILE A 513 6.65 -14.92 -9.80
N GLU A 514 5.90 -14.96 -8.70
CA GLU A 514 6.40 -14.56 -7.37
C GLU A 514 6.84 -15.71 -6.45
N LEU A 515 6.63 -16.98 -6.85
CA LEU A 515 7.24 -18.15 -6.20
C LEU A 515 8.78 -18.08 -6.09
N PRO A 516 9.53 -17.61 -7.12
CA PRO A 516 10.98 -17.42 -7.05
C PRO A 516 11.43 -16.40 -5.99
N VAL A 517 10.64 -15.34 -5.72
CA VAL A 517 11.00 -14.27 -4.77
C VAL A 517 10.88 -14.74 -3.32
N ILE A 518 9.88 -15.58 -3.04
CA ILE A 518 9.69 -16.24 -1.74
C ILE A 518 10.81 -17.26 -1.51
N TYR A 519 11.23 -17.97 -2.57
CA TYR A 519 12.30 -18.95 -2.50
C TYR A 519 13.67 -18.30 -2.32
N GLU A 520 13.97 -17.17 -2.97
CA GLU A 520 15.21 -16.40 -2.70
C GLU A 520 15.36 -16.04 -1.22
N ARG A 521 14.27 -15.69 -0.53
CA ARG A 521 14.32 -15.36 0.91
C ARG A 521 14.50 -16.59 1.80
N ILE A 522 13.99 -17.76 1.40
CA ILE A 522 14.30 -19.04 2.06
C ILE A 522 15.74 -19.47 1.74
N LYS A 523 16.24 -19.18 0.54
CA LYS A 523 17.62 -19.47 0.08
C LYS A 523 18.64 -18.61 0.83
N ILE A 524 18.36 -17.33 1.07
CA ILE A 524 19.13 -16.42 1.94
C ILE A 524 19.21 -16.98 3.37
N ALA A 525 18.19 -17.68 3.83
CA ALA A 525 18.20 -18.34 5.13
C ALA A 525 18.91 -19.72 5.15
N SER A 526 19.27 -20.30 3.99
CA SER A 526 19.63 -21.73 3.89
C SER A 526 20.84 -22.11 3.01
N ASN A 527 21.46 -21.19 2.26
CA ASN A 527 22.72 -21.34 1.48
C ASN A 527 22.91 -22.64 0.67
N TYR A 528 22.34 -22.81 -0.54
CA TYR A 528 22.83 -23.82 -1.53
C TYR A 528 22.63 -23.46 -3.03
N PRO A 529 23.49 -23.98 -3.96
CA PRO A 529 23.65 -23.50 -5.34
C PRO A 529 23.02 -24.35 -6.49
N GLU A 530 22.40 -25.51 -6.26
CA GLU A 530 21.89 -26.42 -7.33
C GLU A 530 20.50 -26.04 -7.91
N VAL A 531 20.12 -24.75 -7.88
CA VAL A 531 18.73 -24.31 -8.07
C VAL A 531 18.41 -23.86 -9.50
N ASP A 532 19.41 -23.48 -10.28
CA ASP A 532 19.17 -22.87 -11.61
C ASP A 532 18.69 -23.89 -12.66
N GLU A 533 19.13 -25.14 -12.57
CA GLU A 533 18.73 -26.23 -13.47
C GLU A 533 17.27 -26.67 -13.25
N GLN A 534 16.78 -26.57 -12.00
CA GLN A 534 15.42 -26.95 -11.64
C GLN A 534 14.41 -25.83 -11.94
N MET A 535 14.83 -24.56 -11.87
CA MET A 535 14.02 -23.41 -12.29
C MET A 535 13.75 -23.38 -13.80
N ALA A 536 14.71 -23.84 -14.61
CA ALA A 536 14.54 -24.00 -16.04
C ALA A 536 13.46 -25.05 -16.39
N ALA A 537 13.32 -26.10 -15.58
CA ALA A 537 12.30 -27.13 -15.77
C ALA A 537 10.88 -26.65 -15.40
N VAL A 538 10.74 -25.85 -14.34
CA VAL A 538 9.44 -25.30 -13.90
C VAL A 538 8.91 -24.26 -14.89
N LYS A 539 9.77 -23.37 -15.36
CA LYS A 539 9.39 -22.36 -16.37
C LYS A 539 8.94 -23.01 -17.68
N LYS A 540 9.62 -24.08 -18.09
CA LYS A 540 9.30 -24.84 -19.30
C LYS A 540 8.04 -25.70 -19.17
N GLY A 541 7.73 -26.20 -17.97
CA GLY A 541 6.45 -26.88 -17.70
C GLY A 541 5.26 -25.92 -17.68
N GLN A 542 5.42 -24.70 -17.16
CA GLN A 542 4.40 -23.66 -17.19
C GLN A 542 4.11 -23.17 -18.62
N GLU A 543 5.13 -23.03 -19.46
CA GLU A 543 4.97 -22.70 -20.89
C GLU A 543 4.22 -23.81 -21.66
N ASN A 544 4.42 -25.08 -21.31
CA ASN A 544 3.71 -26.20 -21.93
C ASN A 544 2.27 -26.38 -21.43
N LEU A 545 1.99 -26.07 -20.16
CA LEU A 545 0.63 -26.06 -19.60
C LEU A 545 -0.25 -24.96 -20.22
N MET A 546 0.34 -23.85 -20.66
CA MET A 546 -0.35 -22.83 -21.45
C MET A 546 -0.55 -23.22 -22.92
N ALA A 547 0.17 -24.24 -23.40
CA ALA A 547 0.12 -24.70 -24.80
C ALA A 547 -0.74 -25.95 -25.03
N LEU A 548 -1.28 -26.56 -23.97
CA LEU A 548 -2.00 -27.84 -24.02
C LEU A 548 -3.52 -27.75 -23.82
N ASN A 549 -4.11 -26.55 -23.96
CA ASN A 549 -5.54 -26.37 -24.20
C ASN A 549 -5.79 -25.36 -25.31
#